data_AF-A0AAU6HNH0-F1
#
_entry.id   AF-A0AAU6HNH0-F1
#
_cell.length_a   1.000
_cell.length_b   1.000
_cell.length_c   1.000
_cell.angle_alpha   90.00
_cell.angle_beta   90.00
_cell.angle_gamma   90.00
#
_symmetry.space_group_name_H-M   'P 1'
#
loop_
_entity.id
_entity.type
_entity.pdbx_description
1 polymer ?
#
loop_
_entity_poly.entity_id
_entity_poly.type
_entity_poly.pdbx_seq_one_letter_code
_entity_poly.pdbx_strand_id
1 'polypeptide(L)'
;MVRSVPERYPDDSLDAGFSLAEAQLGPPEPGSVEAALIDAGRGDGITLSDLRRSPRDAQGAPLLHRIRMQSSVQRVPIPAAFDAVLAVPTVTRDRSVRF
;
A
#
# COMPACT_ATOMS: atom_id res chain seq x y z
N MET A 1 2.88 -12.37 -12.11
CA MET A 1 3.68 -11.15 -12.34
C MET A 1 4.32 -10.78 -11.02
N VAL A 2 5.64 -10.59 -10.97
CA VAL A 2 6.33 -10.17 -9.74
C VAL A 2 6.02 -8.68 -9.55
N ARG A 3 5.49 -8.28 -8.38
CA ARG A 3 5.15 -6.88 -8.09
C ARG A 3 6.36 -6.18 -7.47
N SER A 4 6.66 -4.98 -7.91
CA SER A 4 7.71 -4.13 -7.34
C SER A 4 7.21 -2.71 -7.08
N VAL A 5 7.95 -1.96 -6.28
CA VAL A 5 7.75 -0.52 -6.08
C VAL A 5 9.09 0.20 -6.15
N PRO A 6 9.09 1.48 -6.58
CA PRO A 6 10.21 2.36 -6.31
C PRO A 6 10.34 2.59 -4.80
N GLU A 7 11.41 2.07 -4.19
CA GLU A 7 11.77 2.26 -2.80
C GLU A 7 12.74 3.43 -2.66
N ARG A 8 12.55 4.25 -1.62
CA ARG A 8 13.37 5.43 -1.37
C ARG A 8 14.44 5.13 -0.32
N TYR A 9 15.66 5.53 -0.62
CA TYR A 9 16.79 5.47 0.30
C TYR A 9 17.38 6.87 0.46
N PRO A 10 17.59 7.36 1.69
CA PRO A 10 18.27 8.64 1.90
C PRO A 10 19.62 8.68 1.20
N ASP A 11 19.91 9.78 0.52
CA ASP A 11 21.18 10.02 -0.16
C ASP A 11 21.42 11.53 -0.25
N ASP A 12 22.20 12.04 0.70
CA ASP A 12 22.50 13.47 0.82
C ASP A 12 23.44 13.98 -0.29
N SER A 13 23.95 13.09 -1.16
CA SER A 13 24.78 13.48 -2.32
C SER A 13 23.96 13.91 -3.53
N LEU A 14 22.64 13.65 -3.52
CA LEU A 14 21.71 13.98 -4.59
C LEU A 14 20.88 15.20 -4.24
N ASP A 15 20.54 16.04 -5.22
CA ASP A 15 19.71 17.24 -5.01
C ASP A 15 18.33 16.92 -4.40
N ALA A 16 17.80 15.73 -4.71
CA ALA A 16 16.54 15.24 -4.17
C ALA A 16 16.65 14.76 -2.71
N GLY A 17 17.86 14.53 -2.20
CA GLY A 17 18.13 13.96 -0.87
C GLY A 17 17.81 12.47 -0.74
N PHE A 18 17.49 11.79 -1.84
CA PHE A 18 17.23 10.35 -1.86
C PHE A 18 17.46 9.74 -3.24
N SER A 19 17.82 8.45 -3.25
CA SER A 19 17.84 7.60 -4.44
C SER A 19 16.61 6.69 -4.48
N LEU A 20 16.33 6.12 -5.66
CA LEU A 20 15.29 5.12 -5.87
C LEU A 20 15.89 3.79 -6.32
N ALA A 21 15.41 2.68 -5.75
CA ALA A 21 15.66 1.35 -6.27
C ALA A 21 14.36 0.55 -6.38
N GLU A 22 14.30 -0.38 -7.32
CA GLU A 22 13.17 -1.30 -7.44
C GLU A 22 13.23 -2.31 -6.28
N ALA A 23 12.22 -2.28 -5.41
CA ALA A 23 12.05 -3.25 -4.34
C ALA A 23 10.97 -4.28 -4.71
N GLN A 24 11.32 -5.55 -4.60
CA GLN A 24 10.37 -6.64 -4.81
C GLN A 24 9.37 -6.70 -3.65
N LEU A 25 8.09 -6.80 -3.97
CA LEU A 25 7.04 -6.95 -2.97
C LEU A 25 6.77 -8.44 -2.72
N GLY A 26 6.77 -8.81 -1.44
CA GLY A 26 6.16 -10.06 -1.00
C GLY A 26 4.63 -10.06 -1.22
N PRO A 27 3.98 -11.23 -1.09
CA PRO A 27 2.54 -11.32 -1.17
C PRO A 27 1.88 -10.38 -0.12
N PRO A 28 0.68 -9.85 -0.39
CA PRO A 28 -0.07 -9.10 0.60
C PRO A 28 -0.34 -9.93 1.87
N GLU A 29 -0.15 -9.30 3.03
CA GLU A 29 -0.38 -9.94 4.32
C GLU A 29 -1.89 -10.01 4.63
N PRO A 30 -2.37 -11.05 5.33
CA PRO A 30 -3.75 -11.10 5.82
C PRO A 30 -4.13 -9.84 6.62
N GLY A 31 -5.37 -9.38 6.49
CA GLY A 31 -5.83 -8.14 7.14
C GLY A 31 -5.24 -6.85 6.57
N SER A 32 -4.48 -6.94 5.47
CA SER A 32 -4.10 -5.78 4.66
C SER A 32 -5.18 -5.37 3.68
N VAL A 33 -5.17 -4.09 3.30
CA VAL A 33 -6.05 -3.57 2.23
C VAL A 33 -5.80 -4.32 0.93
N GLU A 34 -4.53 -4.58 0.60
CA GLU A 34 -4.12 -5.24 -0.64
C GLU A 34 -4.61 -6.68 -0.72
N ALA A 35 -4.53 -7.43 0.38
CA ALA A 35 -5.05 -8.80 0.45
C ALA A 35 -6.58 -8.82 0.25
N ALA A 36 -7.30 -7.94 0.95
CA ALA A 36 -8.76 -7.86 0.83
C ALA A 36 -9.22 -7.52 -0.59
N LEU A 37 -8.51 -6.63 -1.30
CA LEU A 37 -8.80 -6.30 -2.69
C LEU A 37 -8.52 -7.47 -3.64
N ILE A 38 -7.45 -8.23 -3.43
CA ILE A 38 -7.14 -9.42 -4.22
C ILE A 38 -8.22 -10.49 -4.01
N ASP A 39 -8.58 -10.77 -2.75
CA ASP A 39 -9.61 -11.77 -2.41
C ASP A 39 -10.97 -11.40 -3.00
N ALA A 40 -11.27 -10.11 -3.13
CA ALA A 40 -12.47 -9.59 -3.78
C ALA A 40 -12.40 -9.59 -5.33
N GLY A 41 -11.30 -10.04 -5.93
CA GLY A 41 -11.09 -10.00 -7.39
C GLY A 41 -10.97 -8.58 -7.94
N ARG A 42 -10.37 -7.67 -7.16
CA ARG A 42 -10.15 -6.25 -7.49
C ARG A 42 -8.68 -5.83 -7.43
N GLY A 43 -7.77 -6.77 -7.21
CA GLY A 43 -6.35 -6.49 -6.99
C GLY A 43 -5.57 -5.86 -8.15
N ASP A 44 -6.12 -5.86 -9.37
CA ASP A 44 -5.50 -5.30 -10.58
C ASP A 44 -6.18 -4.01 -11.08
N GLY A 45 -7.26 -3.58 -10.42
CA GLY A 45 -7.98 -2.35 -10.75
C GLY A 45 -7.63 -1.21 -9.80
N ILE A 46 -7.87 0.03 -10.24
CA ILE A 46 -7.92 1.18 -9.34
C ILE A 46 -9.24 1.10 -8.58
N THR A 47 -9.20 1.22 -7.25
CA THR A 47 -10.40 1.16 -6.40
C THR A 47 -10.42 2.31 -5.41
N LEU A 48 -11.61 2.87 -5.17
CA LEU A 48 -11.87 3.73 -4.01
C LEU A 48 -12.83 2.99 -3.07
N SER A 49 -12.34 2.66 -1.88
CA SER A 49 -13.09 1.88 -0.88
C SER A 49 -13.51 2.76 0.28
N ASP A 50 -14.82 2.86 0.53
CA ASP A 50 -15.38 3.49 1.74
C ASP A 50 -15.12 2.61 2.96
N LEU A 51 -14.38 3.12 3.94
CA LEU A 51 -13.97 2.37 5.12
C LEU A 51 -14.94 2.51 6.29
N ARG A 52 -15.91 3.44 6.24
CA ARG A 52 -16.92 3.60 7.30
C ARG A 52 -17.81 2.37 7.46
N ARG A 53 -17.83 1.51 6.44
CA ARG A 53 -18.54 0.22 6.42
C ARG A 53 -17.60 -0.98 6.45
N SER A 54 -16.36 -0.80 6.90
CA SER A 54 -15.39 -1.88 6.95
C SER A 54 -15.85 -2.99 7.90
N PRO A 55 -15.62 -4.26 7.53
CA PRO A 55 -16.01 -5.39 8.36
C PRO A 55 -15.20 -5.41 9.66
N ARG A 56 -15.85 -5.92 10.70
CA ARG A 56 -15.31 -6.07 12.06
C ARG A 56 -15.46 -7.52 12.49
N ASP A 57 -14.61 -7.97 13.41
CA ASP A 57 -14.77 -9.27 14.05
C ASP A 57 -15.93 -9.30 15.06
N ALA A 58 -16.14 -10.43 15.72
CA ALA A 58 -17.19 -10.62 16.71
C ALA A 58 -17.03 -9.72 17.95
N GLN A 59 -15.83 -9.21 18.20
CA GLN A 59 -15.50 -8.29 19.29
C GLN A 59 -15.57 -6.82 18.84
N GLY A 60 -15.93 -6.57 17.58
CA GLY A 60 -16.03 -5.23 17.01
C GLY A 60 -14.69 -4.63 16.59
N ALA A 61 -13.59 -5.37 16.62
CA ALA A 61 -12.29 -4.88 16.16
C ALA A 61 -12.23 -4.87 14.62
N PRO A 62 -11.58 -3.87 13.99
CA PRO A 62 -11.46 -3.81 12.53
C PRO A 62 -10.70 -5.00 11.94
N LEU A 63 -11.26 -5.63 10.91
CA LEU A 63 -10.55 -6.70 10.18
C LEU A 63 -9.39 -6.14 9.34
N LEU A 64 -9.53 -4.93 8.81
CA LEU A 64 -8.47 -4.22 8.10
C LEU A 64 -7.58 -3.48 9.11
N HIS A 65 -6.36 -3.96 9.27
CA HIS A 65 -5.41 -3.43 10.25
C HIS A 65 -3.96 -3.36 9.74
N ARG A 66 -3.78 -3.53 8.43
CA ARG A 66 -2.49 -3.40 7.73
C ARG A 66 -2.67 -2.63 6.43
N ILE A 67 -1.65 -1.91 6.01
CA ILE A 67 -1.54 -1.31 4.66
C ILE A 67 -0.07 -1.24 4.27
N ARG A 68 0.22 -1.36 2.98
CA ARG A 68 1.58 -1.23 2.49
C ARG A 68 1.99 0.25 2.42
N MET A 69 3.20 0.52 2.87
CA MET A 69 3.89 1.80 2.76
C MET A 69 5.25 1.54 2.11
N GLN A 70 5.35 1.85 0.82
CA GLN A 70 6.50 1.47 -0.02
C GLN A 70 6.72 -0.06 -0.02
N SER A 71 7.92 -0.58 0.25
CA SER A 71 8.13 -2.03 0.37
C SER A 71 7.65 -2.62 1.70
N SER A 72 7.41 -1.78 2.72
CA SER A 72 7.08 -2.20 4.08
C SER A 72 5.57 -2.28 4.34
N VAL A 73 5.17 -2.99 5.39
CA VAL A 73 3.78 -3.09 5.85
C VAL A 73 3.62 -2.33 7.18
N GLN A 74 2.72 -1.36 7.19
CA GLN A 74 2.33 -0.64 8.40
C GLN A 74 1.15 -1.34 9.06
N ARG A 75 1.23 -1.57 10.38
CA ARG A 75 0.11 -2.05 11.20
C ARG A 75 -0.59 -0.84 11.83
N VAL A 76 -1.87 -0.67 11.54
CA VAL A 76 -2.72 0.41 12.07
C VAL A 76 -4.18 0.04 11.83
N PRO A 77 -5.13 0.34 12.73
CA PRO A 77 -6.55 0.09 12.48
C PRO A 77 -7.04 0.98 11.32
N ILE A 78 -7.14 0.42 10.11
CA ILE A 78 -7.36 1.20 8.88
C ILE A 78 -8.65 2.04 8.95
N PRO A 79 -9.82 1.51 9.37
CA PRO A 79 -11.05 2.30 9.43
C PRO A 79 -11.08 3.34 10.56
N ALA A 80 -10.12 3.31 11.49
CA ALA A 80 -9.97 4.35 12.50
C ALA A 80 -8.99 5.45 12.03
N ALA A 81 -8.07 5.12 11.13
CA ALA A 81 -7.09 6.06 10.59
C ALA A 81 -7.57 6.76 9.30
N PHE A 82 -8.46 6.14 8.54
CA PHE A 82 -8.90 6.63 7.23
C PHE A 82 -10.40 6.41 7.02
N ASP A 83 -11.08 7.40 6.43
CA ASP A 83 -12.49 7.26 6.00
C ASP A 83 -12.63 6.50 4.68
N ALA A 84 -11.61 6.55 3.83
CA ALA A 84 -11.56 5.85 2.55
C ALA A 84 -10.12 5.55 2.15
N VAL A 85 -9.93 4.55 1.30
CA VAL A 85 -8.62 4.24 0.69
C VAL A 85 -8.76 4.17 -0.83
N LEU A 86 -7.91 4.93 -1.52
CA LEU A 86 -7.66 4.78 -2.96
C LEU A 86 -6.49 3.80 -3.14
N ALA A 87 -6.76 2.66 -3.76
CA ALA A 87 -5.72 1.71 -4.14
C ALA A 87 -5.40 1.87 -5.62
N VAL A 88 -4.11 2.03 -5.90
CA VAL A 88 -3.53 1.97 -7.24
C VAL A 88 -2.62 0.73 -7.31
N PRO A 89 -2.88 -0.21 -8.23
CA PRO A 89 -2.22 -1.51 -8.22
C PRO A 89 -0.76 -1.46 -8.69
N THR A 90 -0.34 -0.35 -9.29
CA THR A 90 1.03 -0.15 -9.79
C THR A 90 1.47 1.29 -9.56
N VAL A 91 2.64 1.44 -8.94
CA VAL A 91 3.32 2.72 -8.79
C VAL A 91 4.54 2.69 -9.70
N THR A 92 4.77 3.76 -10.45
CA THR A 92 5.93 3.91 -11.34
C THR A 92 6.67 5.19 -11.00
N ARG A 93 7.96 5.25 -11.32
CA ARG A 93 8.74 6.48 -11.21
C ARG A 93 8.47 7.41 -12.38
N ASP A 94 8.43 8.71 -12.10
CA ASP A 94 8.54 9.72 -13.15
C ASP A 94 9.94 9.65 -13.77
N ARG A 95 10.00 9.53 -15.10
CA ARG A 95 11.27 9.43 -15.84
C ARG A 95 11.86 10.79 -16.22
N SER A 96 11.10 11.87 -16.04
CA SER A 96 11.57 13.24 -16.29
C SER A 96 12.37 13.80 -15.12
N VAL A 97 12.15 13.27 -13.91
CA VAL A 97 12.90 13.62 -12.70
C VAL A 97 14.11 12.71 -12.59
N ARG A 98 15.29 13.33 -12.47
CA ARG A 98 16.52 12.61 -12.11
C ARG A 98 16.64 12.66 -10.59
N PHE A 99 16.66 11.48 -9.98
CA PHE A 99 17.04 11.27 -8.59
C PHE A 99 18.53 10.96 -8.61
#